data_AF-A0A954VEC3-F1
#
_entry.id   AF-A0A954VEC3-F1
#
_cell.length_a   1.000
_cell.length_b   1.000
_cell.length_c   1.000
_cell.angle_alpha   90.00
_cell.angle_beta   90.00
_cell.angle_gamma   90.00
#
_symmetry.space_group_name_H-M   'P 1'
#
loop_
_entity.id
_entity.type
_entity.pdbx_description
1 polymer ?
#
loop_
_entity_poly.entity_id
_entity_poly.type
_entity_poly.pdbx_seq_one_letter_code
_entity_poly.pdbx_strand_id
1 'polypeptide(L)'
;MRLRFMLCLATLLVLPLLFASGVGEARAAIQWVGGTSSDVFDEGNWDLSGSGVVAIDPDMTIADDVLIGAGPFANNPEIPNEGGQVRFQLADGNTLTIDGGTLSYVAGGNDGVGGEATADADISNDGINGPIVNVINGGHFQPFFVTNDVRVNVDGTSSLTFGGGGNPVNNSSVNLQPGATMTFLAETPEAFNTEHLAKILIAGAPAVQDLNFTLAPLDATGSVITAIVPEPSVLALLLPALIAMVGRRKAVK
;
A
#
# COMPACT_ATOMS: atom_id res chain seq x y z
N MET A 1 -2.42 -13.11 60.83
CA MET A 1 -3.42 -12.45 59.98
C MET A 1 -2.85 -12.41 58.56
N ARG A 2 -3.32 -13.28 57.67
CA ARG A 2 -2.74 -13.54 56.34
C ARG A 2 -3.22 -12.46 55.35
N LEU A 3 -2.29 -11.65 54.83
CA LEU A 3 -2.58 -10.67 53.79
C LEU A 3 -2.59 -11.41 52.44
N ARG A 4 -3.77 -11.57 51.84
CA ARG A 4 -3.94 -12.17 50.51
C ARG A 4 -3.61 -11.13 49.44
N PHE A 5 -2.58 -11.41 48.64
CA PHE A 5 -2.35 -10.77 47.34
C PHE A 5 -3.54 -11.08 46.43
N MET A 6 -4.26 -10.05 46.02
CA MET A 6 -5.31 -10.15 45.00
C MET A 6 -4.74 -9.54 43.72
N LEU A 7 -4.26 -10.42 42.84
CA LEU A 7 -3.82 -10.10 41.49
C LEU A 7 -5.05 -9.63 40.70
N CYS A 8 -5.18 -8.32 40.51
CA CYS A 8 -6.24 -7.76 39.67
C CYS A 8 -5.82 -7.98 38.21
N LEU A 9 -6.39 -9.00 37.58
CA LEU A 9 -6.27 -9.28 36.15
C LEU A 9 -6.88 -8.10 35.38
N ALA A 10 -6.05 -7.17 34.93
CA ALA A 10 -6.49 -6.09 34.05
C ALA A 10 -6.85 -6.70 32.69
N THR A 11 -8.15 -6.82 32.45
CA THR A 11 -8.70 -7.24 31.17
C THR A 11 -8.30 -6.22 30.12
N LEU A 12 -7.38 -6.59 29.24
CA LEU A 12 -6.94 -5.77 28.12
C LEU A 12 -8.13 -5.61 27.17
N LEU A 13 -8.73 -4.42 27.15
CA LEU A 13 -9.79 -4.08 26.20
C LEU A 13 -9.11 -3.86 24.83
N VAL A 14 -8.96 -4.95 24.06
CA VAL A 14 -8.66 -4.84 22.63
C VAL A 14 -9.91 -4.22 22.01
N LEU A 15 -9.86 -2.93 21.69
CA LEU A 15 -10.91 -2.26 20.95
C LEU A 15 -10.83 -2.83 19.52
N PRO A 16 -11.80 -3.62 19.04
CA PRO A 16 -11.82 -3.97 17.64
C PRO A 16 -12.07 -2.67 16.88
N LEU A 17 -11.09 -2.24 16.08
CA LEU A 17 -11.35 -1.20 15.09
C LEU A 17 -12.38 -1.81 14.14
N LEU A 18 -13.62 -1.36 14.28
CA LEU A 18 -14.71 -1.73 13.40
C LEU A 18 -14.29 -1.23 12.02
N PHE A 19 -13.93 -2.14 11.13
CA PHE A 19 -14.00 -1.84 9.70
C PHE A 19 -15.46 -1.50 9.46
N ALA A 20 -15.74 -0.21 9.24
CA ALA A 20 -16.84 0.13 8.38
C ALA A 20 -16.46 -0.46 7.02
N SER A 21 -16.87 -1.72 6.79
CA SER A 21 -17.11 -2.18 5.44
C SER A 21 -18.24 -1.29 4.94
N GLY A 22 -17.87 -0.11 4.44
CA GLY A 22 -18.69 0.59 3.48
C GLY A 22 -18.99 -0.47 2.43
N VAL A 23 -20.23 -0.93 2.39
CA VAL A 23 -20.76 -1.63 1.23
C VAL A 23 -20.76 -0.53 0.17
N GLY A 24 -19.60 -0.33 -0.45
CA GLY A 24 -19.48 0.45 -1.66
C GLY A 24 -20.47 -0.18 -2.63
N GLU A 25 -21.27 0.65 -3.27
CA GLU A 25 -21.98 0.23 -4.48
C GLU A 25 -20.98 -0.56 -5.32
N ALA A 26 -21.35 -1.76 -5.75
CA ALA A 26 -20.54 -2.50 -6.71
C ALA A 26 -20.51 -1.67 -7.99
N ARG A 27 -19.53 -0.77 -8.09
CA ARG A 27 -19.13 -0.17 -9.36
C ARG A 27 -18.76 -1.33 -10.26
N ALA A 28 -19.15 -1.25 -11.52
CA ALA A 28 -18.62 -2.21 -12.48
C ALA A 28 -17.10 -2.10 -12.42
N ALA A 29 -16.41 -3.22 -12.30
CA ALA A 29 -14.96 -3.25 -12.36
C ALA A 29 -14.56 -3.90 -13.68
N ILE A 30 -13.57 -3.34 -14.36
CA ILE A 30 -12.86 -4.10 -15.37
C ILE A 30 -12.08 -5.20 -14.67
N GLN A 31 -12.19 -6.44 -15.15
CA GLN A 31 -11.61 -7.59 -14.46
C GLN A 31 -10.57 -8.28 -15.33
N TRP A 32 -9.39 -8.54 -14.76
CA TRP A 32 -8.40 -9.36 -15.43
C TRP A 32 -8.91 -10.79 -15.60
N VAL A 33 -8.89 -11.29 -16.83
CA VAL A 33 -9.23 -12.68 -17.19
C VAL A 33 -8.05 -13.43 -17.80
N GLY A 34 -6.99 -12.74 -18.21
CA GLY A 34 -5.74 -13.34 -18.70
C GLY A 34 -5.92 -14.19 -19.96
N GLY A 35 -6.72 -13.70 -20.91
CA GLY A 35 -7.20 -14.44 -22.07
C GLY A 35 -6.16 -14.67 -23.18
N THR A 36 -5.42 -13.63 -23.57
CA THR A 36 -4.58 -13.59 -24.79
C THR A 36 -3.08 -13.51 -24.49
N SER A 37 -2.68 -12.76 -23.47
CA SER A 37 -1.28 -12.48 -23.13
C SER A 37 -1.13 -12.08 -21.64
N SER A 38 0.08 -11.72 -21.20
CA SER A 38 0.30 -11.04 -19.92
C SER A 38 0.19 -9.52 -20.01
N ASP A 39 0.09 -8.95 -21.22
CA ASP A 39 0.11 -7.50 -21.42
C ASP A 39 -1.16 -6.82 -20.86
N VAL A 40 -0.97 -5.89 -19.93
CA VAL A 40 -2.07 -5.10 -19.34
C VAL A 40 -2.77 -4.19 -20.35
N PHE A 41 -2.13 -3.86 -21.47
CA PHE A 41 -2.70 -3.01 -22.52
C PHE A 41 -3.38 -3.81 -23.64
N ASP A 42 -3.42 -5.14 -23.53
CA ASP A 42 -4.21 -5.98 -24.45
C ASP A 42 -5.63 -6.16 -23.89
N GLU A 43 -6.62 -5.49 -24.48
CA GLU A 43 -8.02 -5.57 -24.03
C GLU A 43 -8.60 -6.99 -24.09
N GLY A 44 -7.98 -7.90 -24.87
CA GLY A 44 -8.34 -9.32 -24.87
C GLY A 44 -8.11 -10.03 -23.53
N ASN A 45 -7.38 -9.41 -22.62
CA ASN A 45 -7.14 -9.90 -21.27
C ASN A 45 -8.14 -9.39 -20.21
N TRP A 46 -9.08 -8.53 -20.58
CA TRP A 46 -10.00 -7.88 -19.65
C TRP A 46 -11.47 -8.22 -19.94
N ASP A 47 -12.24 -8.53 -18.90
CA ASP A 47 -13.69 -8.47 -18.96
C ASP A 47 -14.14 -7.02 -18.77
N LEU A 48 -14.60 -6.43 -19.87
CA LEU A 48 -15.12 -5.05 -19.93
C LEU A 48 -16.65 -5.01 -19.97
N SER A 49 -17.34 -6.16 -19.87
CA SER A 49 -18.78 -6.26 -20.15
C SER A 49 -19.67 -5.41 -19.22
N GLY A 50 -19.18 -5.09 -18.02
CA GLY A 50 -19.83 -4.17 -17.09
C GLY A 50 -19.41 -2.71 -17.22
N SER A 51 -18.35 -2.41 -17.97
CA SER A 51 -17.68 -1.11 -17.97
C SER A 51 -17.97 -0.27 -19.23
N GLY A 52 -17.79 1.04 -19.11
CA GLY A 52 -17.75 1.96 -20.25
C GLY A 52 -16.35 2.11 -20.88
N VAL A 53 -15.33 1.49 -20.30
CA VAL A 53 -13.96 1.48 -20.82
C VAL A 53 -13.92 0.71 -22.14
N VAL A 54 -13.31 1.31 -23.17
CA VAL A 54 -13.22 0.74 -24.53
C VAL A 54 -11.79 0.59 -25.03
N ALA A 55 -10.82 1.17 -24.33
CA ALA A 55 -9.40 1.10 -24.63
C ALA A 55 -8.60 1.14 -23.33
N ILE A 56 -7.50 0.39 -23.28
CA ILE A 56 -6.55 0.36 -22.17
C ILE A 56 -5.16 0.51 -22.78
N ASP A 57 -4.64 1.73 -22.79
CA ASP A 57 -3.38 2.09 -23.43
C ASP A 57 -2.40 2.72 -22.42
N PRO A 58 -1.09 2.75 -22.73
CA PRO A 58 -0.10 3.45 -21.91
C PRO A 58 -0.46 4.92 -21.69
N ASP A 59 -0.40 5.38 -20.43
CA ASP A 59 -0.75 6.74 -20.00
C ASP A 59 -2.20 7.19 -20.34
N MET A 60 -3.06 6.26 -20.75
CA MET A 60 -4.48 6.51 -20.94
C MET A 60 -5.24 6.25 -19.65
N THR A 61 -6.00 7.25 -19.18
CA THR A 61 -6.78 7.15 -17.96
C THR A 61 -7.90 6.13 -18.08
N ILE A 62 -7.86 5.10 -17.25
CA ILE A 62 -8.96 4.17 -17.03
C ILE A 62 -9.95 4.81 -16.05
N ALA A 63 -11.12 5.21 -16.54
CA ALA A 63 -12.19 5.81 -15.75
C ALA A 63 -13.12 4.76 -15.11
N ASP A 64 -12.55 3.67 -14.59
CA ASP A 64 -13.29 2.62 -13.88
C ASP A 64 -12.44 1.88 -12.85
N ASP A 65 -13.08 1.13 -11.96
CA ASP A 65 -12.37 0.30 -11.00
C ASP A 65 -11.78 -0.92 -11.71
N VAL A 66 -10.62 -1.39 -11.24
CA VAL A 66 -9.85 -2.49 -11.83
C VAL A 66 -9.70 -3.60 -10.81
N LEU A 67 -9.99 -4.85 -11.19
CA LEU A 67 -9.86 -6.03 -10.34
C LEU A 67 -8.93 -7.08 -10.96
N ILE A 68 -7.91 -7.46 -10.19
CA ILE A 68 -7.02 -8.58 -10.46
C ILE A 68 -7.18 -9.59 -9.32
N GLY A 69 -7.96 -10.64 -9.54
CA GLY A 69 -8.19 -11.68 -8.54
C GLY A 69 -7.08 -12.73 -8.47
N ALA A 70 -7.22 -13.71 -7.59
CA ALA A 70 -6.32 -14.86 -7.47
C ALA A 70 -6.51 -15.92 -8.58
N GLY A 71 -7.35 -15.63 -9.58
CA GLY A 71 -7.96 -16.62 -10.48
C GLY A 71 -6.96 -17.59 -11.09
N PRO A 72 -7.39 -18.78 -11.55
CA PRO A 72 -6.54 -19.59 -12.41
C PRO A 72 -6.43 -18.89 -13.77
N PHE A 73 -5.50 -17.95 -13.90
CA PHE A 73 -5.20 -17.29 -15.16
C PHE A 73 -4.10 -18.05 -15.90
N ALA A 74 -4.19 -18.08 -17.23
CA ALA A 74 -3.09 -18.58 -18.05
C ALA A 74 -1.87 -17.67 -17.94
N ASN A 75 -2.12 -16.36 -17.80
CA ASN A 75 -1.12 -15.31 -17.69
C ASN A 75 -1.50 -14.38 -16.52
N ASN A 76 -0.54 -14.08 -15.66
CA ASN A 76 -0.68 -12.97 -14.73
C ASN A 76 -0.44 -11.65 -15.50
N PRO A 77 -1.10 -10.56 -15.09
CA PRO A 77 -0.89 -9.26 -15.71
C PRO A 77 0.54 -8.76 -15.46
N GLU A 78 1.16 -8.28 -16.52
CA GLU A 78 2.47 -7.66 -16.58
C GLU A 78 2.38 -6.29 -17.24
N ILE A 79 2.93 -5.27 -16.60
CA ILE A 79 3.19 -3.96 -17.20
C ILE A 79 4.37 -4.16 -18.16
N PRO A 80 4.18 -3.97 -19.49
CA PRO A 80 5.24 -4.17 -20.47
C PRO A 80 6.34 -3.11 -20.32
N ASN A 81 7.33 -3.16 -21.23
CA ASN A 81 8.37 -2.14 -21.33
C ASN A 81 8.16 -1.35 -22.61
N GLU A 82 7.38 -0.29 -22.50
CA GLU A 82 7.04 0.60 -23.58
C GLU A 82 8.17 1.59 -23.90
N GLY A 83 7.98 2.33 -24.99
CA GLY A 83 8.90 3.39 -25.38
C GLY A 83 8.87 4.55 -24.39
N GLY A 84 9.87 4.65 -23.52
CA GLY A 84 9.99 5.73 -22.55
C GLY A 84 9.82 5.22 -21.12
N GLN A 85 9.12 5.97 -20.29
CA GLN A 85 8.64 5.52 -18.99
C GLN A 85 7.18 5.96 -18.88
N VAL A 86 6.26 5.00 -18.89
CA VAL A 86 4.81 5.20 -18.95
C VAL A 86 4.12 4.47 -17.80
N ARG A 87 2.79 4.62 -17.74
CA ARG A 87 1.97 4.09 -16.65
C ARG A 87 0.77 3.28 -17.14
N PHE A 88 0.45 2.24 -16.39
CA PHE A 88 -0.92 1.76 -16.28
C PHE A 88 -1.70 2.76 -15.40
N GLN A 89 -2.56 3.56 -16.04
CA GLN A 89 -3.11 4.79 -15.45
C GLN A 89 -4.59 4.66 -15.08
N LEU A 90 -4.94 5.03 -13.85
CA LEU A 90 -6.33 5.06 -13.37
C LEU A 90 -6.78 6.49 -13.10
N ALA A 91 -8.08 6.73 -13.24
CA ALA A 91 -8.70 8.00 -12.85
C ALA A 91 -8.67 8.21 -11.33
N ASP A 92 -8.74 9.47 -10.93
CA ASP A 92 -8.79 9.84 -9.52
C ASP A 92 -10.05 9.28 -8.85
N GLY A 93 -9.89 8.71 -7.65
CA GLY A 93 -10.98 8.08 -6.90
C GLY A 93 -11.40 6.71 -7.41
N ASN A 94 -10.82 6.20 -8.50
CA ASN A 94 -10.95 4.81 -8.90
C ASN A 94 -9.94 3.91 -8.16
N THR A 95 -10.25 2.63 -8.12
CA THR A 95 -9.50 1.65 -7.34
C THR A 95 -8.92 0.55 -8.23
N LEU A 96 -7.63 0.25 -8.08
CA LEU A 96 -7.02 -1.00 -8.50
C LEU A 96 -7.00 -1.97 -7.31
N THR A 97 -7.70 -3.10 -7.41
CA THR A 97 -7.70 -4.14 -6.38
C THR A 97 -6.97 -5.38 -6.88
N ILE A 98 -5.93 -5.78 -6.14
CA ILE A 98 -5.20 -7.03 -6.33
C ILE A 98 -5.59 -7.96 -5.17
N ASP A 99 -6.54 -8.87 -5.44
CA ASP A 99 -7.18 -9.75 -4.46
C ASP A 99 -6.65 -11.19 -4.62
N GLY A 100 -5.55 -11.49 -3.92
CA GLY A 100 -4.82 -12.76 -4.02
C GLY A 100 -4.13 -13.03 -5.37
N GLY A 101 -4.20 -12.06 -6.30
CA GLY A 101 -3.53 -12.10 -7.60
C GLY A 101 -2.12 -11.51 -7.58
N THR A 102 -1.51 -11.39 -8.75
CA THR A 102 -0.22 -10.70 -8.94
C THR A 102 -0.32 -9.72 -10.09
N LEU A 103 0.18 -8.50 -9.91
CA LEU A 103 0.48 -7.57 -10.99
C LEU A 103 1.97 -7.23 -10.92
N SER A 104 2.72 -7.49 -11.98
CA SER A 104 4.16 -7.23 -12.03
C SER A 104 4.55 -6.33 -13.19
N TYR A 105 5.75 -5.73 -13.15
CA TYR A 105 6.39 -5.20 -14.35
C TYR A 105 7.22 -6.30 -15.02
N VAL A 106 7.38 -6.25 -16.34
CA VAL A 106 8.22 -7.20 -17.07
C VAL A 106 9.69 -7.08 -16.65
N ALA A 107 10.41 -8.19 -16.57
CA ALA A 107 11.83 -8.17 -16.21
C ALA A 107 12.65 -7.28 -17.17
N GLY A 108 13.40 -6.32 -16.60
CA GLY A 108 14.15 -5.32 -17.37
C GLY A 108 13.31 -4.13 -17.85
N GLY A 109 12.01 -4.13 -17.58
CA GLY A 109 11.11 -3.01 -17.83
C GLY A 109 11.26 -1.88 -16.80
N ASN A 110 10.78 -0.69 -17.17
CA ASN A 110 10.86 0.51 -16.33
C ASN A 110 9.51 1.23 -16.13
N ASP A 111 8.39 0.60 -16.49
CA ASP A 111 7.05 1.18 -16.44
C ASP A 111 6.31 0.91 -15.11
N GLY A 112 5.35 1.77 -14.80
CA GLY A 112 4.74 1.85 -13.47
C GLY A 112 3.21 1.92 -13.47
N VAL A 113 2.67 2.25 -12.31
CA VAL A 113 1.24 2.56 -12.13
C VAL A 113 1.11 4.02 -11.75
N GLY A 114 0.07 4.70 -12.22
CA GLY A 114 -0.12 6.11 -11.89
C GLY A 114 -1.57 6.57 -11.88
N GLY A 115 -1.79 7.71 -11.21
CA GLY A 115 -2.98 8.53 -11.41
C GLY A 115 -2.89 9.42 -12.65
N GLU A 116 -3.96 10.15 -12.90
CA GLU A 116 -4.01 11.15 -13.97
C GLU A 116 -2.84 12.13 -13.84
N ALA A 117 -2.26 12.53 -14.98
CA ALA A 117 -1.23 13.55 -15.00
C ALA A 117 -1.84 14.94 -14.76
N THR A 118 -2.26 15.23 -13.53
CA THR A 118 -2.65 16.59 -13.12
C THR A 118 -1.40 17.38 -12.73
N ALA A 119 -1.40 18.69 -13.03
CA ALA A 119 -0.30 19.60 -12.65
C ALA A 119 -0.25 19.89 -11.13
N ASP A 120 -1.20 19.33 -10.37
CA ASP A 120 -1.40 19.53 -8.95
C ASP A 120 -1.47 18.16 -8.28
N ALA A 121 -0.32 17.49 -8.20
CA ALA A 121 -0.15 16.30 -7.37
C ALA A 121 -0.20 16.75 -5.90
N ASP A 122 -1.41 17.00 -5.40
CA ASP A 122 -1.61 17.29 -3.99
C ASP A 122 -1.48 15.98 -3.19
N ILE A 123 -0.28 15.77 -2.63
CA ILE A 123 0.02 14.65 -1.72
C ILE A 123 -0.63 14.89 -0.33
N SER A 124 -1.43 15.94 -0.15
CA SER A 124 -2.08 16.17 1.12
C SER A 124 -3.04 15.02 1.42
N ASN A 125 -2.92 14.48 2.63
CA ASN A 125 -3.76 13.41 3.17
C ASN A 125 -5.24 13.88 3.37
N ASP A 126 -5.70 14.90 2.64
CA ASP A 126 -6.99 15.59 2.81
C ASP A 126 -8.15 14.96 2.02
N GLY A 127 -7.84 14.06 1.08
CA GLY A 127 -8.67 12.88 0.85
C GLY A 127 -9.48 12.80 -0.44
N ILE A 128 -9.02 13.33 -1.58
CA ILE A 128 -9.26 12.80 -2.96
C ILE A 128 -8.34 13.61 -3.85
N ASN A 129 -7.35 13.02 -4.53
CA ASN A 129 -6.79 13.49 -5.82
C ASN A 129 -5.98 12.41 -6.59
N GLY A 130 -6.22 11.12 -6.32
CA GLY A 130 -5.49 10.04 -7.01
C GLY A 130 -6.12 8.66 -6.81
N PRO A 131 -5.72 7.66 -7.61
CA PRO A 131 -6.24 6.31 -7.54
C PRO A 131 -5.76 5.58 -6.28
N ILE A 132 -6.57 4.63 -5.83
CA ILE A 132 -6.26 3.79 -4.68
C ILE A 132 -5.85 2.40 -5.19
N VAL A 133 -4.71 1.90 -4.76
CA VAL A 133 -4.31 0.50 -5.00
C VAL A 133 -4.50 -0.29 -3.71
N ASN A 134 -5.32 -1.33 -3.72
CA ASN A 134 -5.51 -2.24 -2.60
C ASN A 134 -4.91 -3.60 -2.93
N VAL A 135 -3.97 -4.06 -2.10
CA VAL A 135 -3.33 -5.37 -2.21
C VAL A 135 -3.75 -6.21 -1.02
N ILE A 136 -4.59 -7.21 -1.26
CA ILE A 136 -5.32 -7.94 -0.22
C ILE A 136 -5.30 -9.46 -0.46
N ASN A 137 -5.57 -10.22 0.60
CA ASN A 137 -5.78 -11.68 0.58
C ASN A 137 -4.63 -12.46 -0.08
N GLY A 138 -3.39 -12.08 0.23
CA GLY A 138 -2.19 -12.70 -0.34
C GLY A 138 -1.80 -12.17 -1.72
N GLY A 139 -2.26 -10.97 -2.07
CA GLY A 139 -1.91 -10.32 -3.34
C GLY A 139 -0.45 -9.87 -3.39
N HIS A 140 0.07 -9.77 -4.61
CA HIS A 140 1.41 -9.27 -4.89
C HIS A 140 1.35 -8.11 -5.90
N PHE A 141 1.78 -6.93 -5.47
CA PHE A 141 1.88 -5.77 -6.35
C PHE A 141 3.34 -5.43 -6.59
N GLN A 142 3.79 -5.46 -7.84
CA GLN A 142 5.19 -5.32 -8.18
C GLN A 142 5.38 -4.36 -9.35
N PRO A 143 5.17 -3.04 -9.21
CA PRO A 143 5.43 -2.07 -10.28
C PRO A 143 6.91 -1.64 -10.32
N PHE A 144 7.37 -1.01 -11.41
CA PHE A 144 8.68 -0.33 -11.36
C PHE A 144 8.61 0.90 -10.44
N PHE A 145 7.54 1.70 -10.57
CA PHE A 145 7.24 2.85 -9.73
C PHE A 145 5.73 3.05 -9.58
N VAL A 146 5.34 3.85 -8.59
CA VAL A 146 4.02 4.50 -8.51
C VAL A 146 4.19 6.01 -8.56
N THR A 147 3.30 6.71 -9.27
CA THR A 147 3.32 8.18 -9.39
C THR A 147 1.93 8.82 -9.45
N ASN A 148 1.87 10.15 -9.37
CA ASN A 148 0.65 10.95 -9.48
C ASN A 148 -0.43 10.55 -8.45
N ASP A 149 -0.13 10.81 -7.17
CA ASP A 149 -1.03 10.64 -6.02
C ASP A 149 -1.62 9.22 -5.83
N VAL A 150 -0.88 8.19 -6.26
CA VAL A 150 -1.27 6.81 -5.97
C VAL A 150 -1.15 6.55 -4.47
N ARG A 151 -2.23 6.02 -3.89
CA ARG A 151 -2.24 5.54 -2.50
C ARG A 151 -2.31 4.03 -2.48
N VAL A 152 -1.25 3.37 -2.04
CA VAL A 152 -1.17 1.91 -1.98
C VAL A 152 -1.47 1.43 -0.56
N ASN A 153 -2.49 0.60 -0.38
CA ASN A 153 -2.81 -0.10 0.86
C ASN A 153 -2.45 -1.58 0.72
N VAL A 154 -1.67 -2.12 1.67
CA VAL A 154 -1.24 -3.52 1.64
C VAL A 154 -1.67 -4.20 2.93
N ASP A 155 -2.45 -5.28 2.84
CA ASP A 155 -2.86 -6.05 4.01
C ASP A 155 -1.72 -6.91 4.59
N GLY A 156 -1.92 -7.44 5.80
CA GLY A 156 -0.91 -8.18 6.54
C GLY A 156 -0.50 -9.52 5.92
N THR A 157 -1.16 -9.95 4.84
CA THR A 157 -0.88 -11.20 4.12
C THR A 157 -0.24 -10.98 2.75
N SER A 158 -0.21 -9.73 2.30
CA SER A 158 0.16 -9.31 0.94
C SER A 158 1.54 -8.65 0.91
N SER A 159 2.07 -8.42 -0.29
CA SER A 159 3.38 -7.79 -0.46
C SER A 159 3.43 -6.78 -1.60
N LEU A 160 4.32 -5.80 -1.45
CA LEU A 160 4.65 -4.79 -2.45
C LEU A 160 6.14 -4.87 -2.82
N THR A 161 6.48 -4.77 -4.12
CA THR A 161 7.87 -4.71 -4.58
C THR A 161 8.06 -3.61 -5.61
N PHE A 162 8.96 -2.66 -5.36
CA PHE A 162 9.33 -1.65 -6.33
C PHE A 162 10.61 -2.05 -7.08
N GLY A 163 10.53 -2.02 -8.41
CA GLY A 163 11.67 -2.31 -9.29
C GLY A 163 12.63 -1.14 -9.51
N GLY A 164 12.11 0.09 -9.50
CA GLY A 164 12.87 1.30 -9.79
C GLY A 164 13.71 1.80 -8.62
N GLY A 165 14.77 2.54 -8.96
CA GLY A 165 15.53 3.37 -8.02
C GLY A 165 15.39 4.85 -8.38
N GLY A 166 15.84 5.74 -7.49
CA GLY A 166 15.77 7.18 -7.67
C GLY A 166 14.34 7.72 -7.63
N ASN A 167 13.56 7.28 -6.64
CA ASN A 167 12.17 7.68 -6.33
C ASN A 167 11.01 6.79 -6.84
N PRO A 168 11.01 5.46 -6.64
CA PRO A 168 9.89 4.60 -7.04
C PRO A 168 8.54 4.90 -6.36
N VAL A 169 8.51 5.61 -5.23
CA VAL A 169 7.29 6.13 -4.59
C VAL A 169 7.20 7.63 -4.85
N ASN A 170 6.87 7.99 -6.08
CA ASN A 170 6.94 9.38 -6.55
C ASN A 170 5.60 10.08 -6.30
N ASN A 171 5.57 11.19 -5.57
CA ASN A 171 4.32 11.92 -5.28
C ASN A 171 3.14 11.01 -4.88
N SER A 172 3.43 9.99 -4.07
CA SER A 172 2.53 8.87 -3.76
C SER A 172 2.79 8.43 -2.32
N SER A 173 1.91 7.60 -1.77
CA SER A 173 2.07 7.06 -0.42
C SER A 173 1.73 5.57 -0.34
N VAL A 174 2.29 4.92 0.68
CA VAL A 174 2.05 3.50 0.96
C VAL A 174 1.64 3.33 2.41
N ASN A 175 0.56 2.58 2.65
CA ASN A 175 0.08 2.20 3.96
C ASN A 175 0.13 0.68 4.13
N LEU A 176 1.00 0.20 5.02
CA LEU A 176 1.20 -1.21 5.29
C LEU A 176 0.46 -1.62 6.56
N GLN A 177 -0.29 -2.72 6.50
CA GLN A 177 -0.81 -3.35 7.71
C GLN A 177 0.25 -4.27 8.34
N PRO A 178 0.25 -4.46 9.67
CA PRO A 178 1.18 -5.38 10.33
C PRO A 178 1.15 -6.78 9.67
N GLY A 179 2.33 -7.31 9.35
CA GLY A 179 2.52 -8.55 8.59
C GLY A 179 2.89 -8.31 7.11
N ALA A 180 2.50 -7.17 6.54
CA ALA A 180 2.83 -6.82 5.16
C ALA A 180 4.33 -6.61 4.98
N THR A 181 4.83 -6.95 3.79
CA THR A 181 6.21 -6.66 3.37
C THR A 181 6.22 -5.70 2.19
N MET A 182 7.19 -4.79 2.20
CA MET A 182 7.49 -3.93 1.06
C MET A 182 8.98 -4.02 0.74
N THR A 183 9.30 -4.31 -0.52
CA THR A 183 10.66 -4.50 -1.00
C THR A 183 11.01 -3.42 -2.01
N PHE A 184 12.20 -2.84 -1.87
CA PHE A 184 12.82 -2.04 -2.92
C PHE A 184 13.99 -2.83 -3.50
N LEU A 185 13.99 -3.08 -4.80
CA LEU A 185 15.08 -3.80 -5.46
C LEU A 185 16.32 -2.94 -5.68
N ALA A 186 16.15 -1.62 -5.79
CA ALA A 186 17.20 -0.66 -6.13
C ALA A 186 17.27 0.55 -5.18
N GLU A 187 16.75 0.43 -3.95
CA GLU A 187 16.91 1.42 -2.90
C GLU A 187 17.52 0.79 -1.64
N THR A 188 18.70 1.27 -1.24
CA THR A 188 19.36 0.83 -0.01
C THR A 188 18.59 1.33 1.23
N PRO A 189 18.84 0.78 2.43
CA PRO A 189 18.25 1.32 3.66
C PRO A 189 18.50 2.81 3.90
N GLU A 190 19.65 3.34 3.48
CA GLU A 190 19.97 4.77 3.59
C GLU A 190 19.12 5.62 2.63
N ALA A 191 18.98 5.17 1.39
CA ALA A 191 18.15 5.83 0.40
C ALA A 191 16.67 5.79 0.80
N PHE A 192 16.18 4.65 1.29
CA PHE A 192 14.84 4.52 1.87
C PHE A 192 14.58 5.57 2.97
N ASN A 193 15.48 5.68 3.95
CA ASN A 193 15.30 6.62 5.06
C ASN A 193 15.30 8.08 4.61
N THR A 194 16.07 8.40 3.57
CA THR A 194 16.21 9.77 3.05
C THR A 194 14.99 10.15 2.21
N GLU A 195 14.50 9.25 1.37
CA GLU A 195 13.57 9.58 0.29
C GLU A 195 12.14 9.07 0.51
N HIS A 196 11.98 7.94 1.19
CA HIS A 196 10.72 7.20 1.19
C HIS A 196 10.04 7.18 2.54
N LEU A 197 10.78 7.23 3.65
CA LEU A 197 10.21 7.07 5.01
C LEU A 197 9.00 7.98 5.29
N ALA A 198 9.05 9.25 4.86
CA ALA A 198 7.95 10.20 5.07
C ALA A 198 6.68 9.88 4.27
N LYS A 199 6.77 9.00 3.27
CA LYS A 199 5.68 8.57 2.38
C LYS A 199 5.00 7.29 2.88
N ILE A 200 5.54 6.67 3.94
CA ILE A 200 5.09 5.38 4.46
C ILE A 200 4.26 5.58 5.72
N LEU A 201 3.10 4.91 5.75
CA LEU A 201 2.26 4.72 6.91
C LEU A 201 2.27 3.24 7.30
N ILE A 202 2.18 2.97 8.61
CA ILE A 202 1.91 1.64 9.16
C ILE A 202 0.58 1.71 9.92
N ALA A 203 -0.40 0.93 9.46
CA ALA A 203 -1.76 0.95 9.99
C ALA A 203 -2.34 2.38 10.12
N GLY A 204 -2.07 3.24 9.14
CA GLY A 204 -2.50 4.64 9.10
C GLY A 204 -1.70 5.61 9.97
N ALA A 205 -0.71 5.15 10.75
CA ALA A 205 0.19 6.00 11.51
C ALA A 205 1.51 6.23 10.75
N PRO A 206 2.23 7.36 10.93
CA PRO A 206 3.54 7.55 10.34
C PRO A 206 4.51 6.40 10.66
N ALA A 207 5.29 5.98 9.67
CA ALA A 207 6.30 4.93 9.85
C ALA A 207 7.42 5.40 10.79
N VAL A 208 7.72 4.57 11.79
CA VAL A 208 8.80 4.77 12.76
C VAL A 208 9.56 3.45 12.94
N GLN A 209 10.82 3.45 12.53
CA GLN A 209 11.66 2.26 12.55
C GLN A 209 11.78 1.72 13.98
N ASP A 210 11.74 0.39 14.11
CA ASP A 210 11.80 -0.37 15.36
C ASP A 210 10.60 -0.15 16.32
N LEU A 211 9.64 0.69 15.94
CA LEU A 211 8.37 0.85 16.64
C LEU A 211 7.23 0.12 15.93
N ASN A 212 7.03 0.41 14.65
CA ASN A 212 5.94 -0.16 13.84
C ASN A 212 6.42 -0.82 12.54
N PHE A 213 7.71 -0.73 12.20
CA PHE A 213 8.30 -1.55 11.14
C PHE A 213 9.77 -1.89 11.43
N THR A 214 10.29 -2.92 10.76
CA THR A 214 11.73 -3.21 10.68
C THR A 214 12.26 -2.93 9.29
N LEU A 215 13.51 -2.45 9.18
CA LEU A 215 14.21 -2.22 7.92
C LEU A 215 15.45 -3.11 7.84
N ALA A 216 15.61 -3.84 6.74
CA ALA A 216 16.78 -4.66 6.48
C ALA A 216 17.31 -4.44 5.05
N PRO A 217 18.61 -4.61 4.79
CA PRO A 217 19.11 -4.72 3.43
C PRO A 217 18.55 -5.99 2.78
N LEU A 218 18.11 -5.89 1.53
CA LEU A 218 17.81 -7.06 0.69
C LEU A 218 19.12 -7.70 0.23
N ASP A 219 19.98 -6.86 -0.32
CA ASP A 219 21.33 -7.15 -0.80
C ASP A 219 22.17 -5.86 -0.73
N ALA A 220 23.10 -5.65 -1.67
CA ALA A 220 23.92 -4.44 -1.71
C ALA A 220 23.18 -3.21 -2.27
N THR A 221 22.05 -3.42 -2.96
CA THR A 221 21.32 -2.39 -3.72
C THR A 221 19.91 -2.15 -3.21
N GLY A 222 19.27 -3.16 -2.61
CA GLY A 222 17.89 -3.09 -2.18
C GLY A 222 17.68 -3.11 -0.66
N SER A 223 16.42 -2.95 -0.28
CA SER A 223 15.95 -2.99 1.12
C SER A 223 14.58 -3.65 1.24
N VAL A 224 14.29 -4.16 2.44
CA VAL A 224 13.01 -4.77 2.79
C VAL A 224 12.50 -4.14 4.08
N ILE A 225 11.22 -3.77 4.03
CA ILE A 225 10.44 -3.26 5.14
C ILE A 225 9.40 -4.31 5.53
N THR A 226 9.34 -4.61 6.81
CA THR A 226 8.30 -5.49 7.37
C THR A 226 7.51 -4.70 8.39
N ALA A 227 6.21 -4.54 8.15
CA ALA A 227 5.32 -3.92 9.11
C ALA A 227 5.11 -4.86 10.30
N ILE A 228 5.25 -4.33 11.52
CA ILE A 228 5.14 -5.12 12.76
C ILE A 228 4.06 -4.53 13.66
N VAL A 229 3.54 -5.36 14.56
CA VAL A 229 2.71 -4.87 15.66
C VAL A 229 3.66 -4.25 16.70
N PRO A 230 3.44 -3.00 17.14
CA PRO A 230 4.24 -2.41 18.20
C PRO A 230 4.18 -3.26 19.46
N GLU A 231 5.31 -3.47 20.12
CA GLU A 231 5.31 -4.25 21.35
C GLU A 231 4.43 -3.59 22.44
N PRO A 232 3.58 -4.36 23.16
CA PRO A 232 2.70 -3.81 24.19
C PRO A 232 3.42 -3.05 25.31
N SER A 233 4.68 -3.40 25.56
CA SER A 233 5.57 -2.78 26.56
C SER A 233 5.88 -1.31 26.24
N VAL A 234 5.98 -0.94 24.97
CA VAL A 234 6.23 0.44 24.52
C VAL A 234 5.00 1.32 24.78
N LEU A 235 3.79 0.78 24.56
CA LEU A 235 2.52 1.43 24.90
C LEU A 235 2.35 1.60 26.42
N ALA A 236 2.76 0.60 27.21
CA ALA A 236 2.67 0.63 28.67
C ALA A 236 3.59 1.68 29.32
N LEU A 237 4.68 2.12 28.66
CA LEU A 237 5.58 3.16 29.18
C LEU A 237 5.09 4.59 28.89
N LEU A 238 4.28 4.79 27.85
CA LEU A 238 3.73 6.10 27.46
C LEU A 238 2.56 6.53 28.36
N LEU A 239 1.74 5.59 28.84
CA LEU A 239 0.61 5.89 29.73
C LEU A 239 1.02 6.57 31.06
N PRO A 240 2.02 6.06 31.82
CA PRO A 240 2.49 6.71 33.05
C PRO A 240 3.11 8.09 32.81
N ALA A 241 3.82 8.28 31.69
CA ALA A 241 4.43 9.55 31.33
C ALA A 241 3.38 10.62 31.03
N LEU A 242 2.31 10.27 30.31
CA LEU A 242 1.19 11.16 30.03
C LEU A 242 0.42 11.52 31.31
N ILE A 243 0.19 10.54 32.20
CA ILE A 243 -0.45 10.75 33.50
C ILE A 243 0.41 11.65 34.41
N ALA A 244 1.74 11.47 34.42
CA ALA A 244 2.65 12.33 35.17
C ALA A 244 2.69 13.77 34.64
N MET A 245 2.57 13.98 33.33
CA MET A 245 2.50 15.32 32.73
C MET A 245 1.17 16.03 33.00
N VAL A 246 0.04 15.32 32.97
CA VAL A 246 -1.28 15.87 33.33
C VAL A 246 -1.38 16.13 34.83
N GLY A 247 -0.77 15.28 35.67
CA GLY A 247 -0.69 15.45 37.12
C GLY A 247 0.10 16.70 37.54
N ARG A 248 1.15 17.09 36.78
CA ARG A 248 1.95 18.29 37.07
C ARG A 248 1.23 19.60 36.77
N ARG A 249 0.27 19.63 35.83
CA ARG A 249 -0.52 20.85 35.53
C ARG A 249 -1.52 21.22 36.62
N LYS A 250 -1.90 20.29 37.51
CA LYS A 250 -2.79 20.58 38.66
C LYS A 250 -2.03 20.98 39.95
N ALA A 251 -0.71 20.98 39.94
CA ALA A 251 0.12 21.23 41.12
C ALA A 251 0.72 22.65 41.21
N VAL A 252 0.44 23.52 40.24
CA VAL A 252 0.82 24.94 40.32
C VAL A 252 -0.42 25.72 40.71
N LYS A 253 -0.45 26.14 41.99
CA LYS A 253 -1.43 27.10 42.54
C LYS A 253 -1.03 28.52 42.17
#